data_AF-A0A533S742-F1
#
_entry.id   AF-A0A533S742-F1
#
_cell.length_a   1.000
_cell.length_b   1.000
_cell.length_c   1.000
_cell.angle_alpha   90.00
_cell.angle_beta   90.00
_cell.angle_gamma   90.00
#
_symmetry.space_group_name_H-M   'P 1'
#
loop_
_entity.id
_entity.type
_entity.pdbx_description
1 polymer ?
#
loop_
_entity_poly.entity_id
_entity_poly.type
_entity_poly.pdbx_seq_one_letter_code
_entity_poly.pdbx_strand_id
1 'polypeptide(L)'
;MGIVSWSPTHISAGNPTPTAMAARHLFIDDHEVESLGGLTRVVNQPIKHEQNPVIRCEHPWEMLGIQTYGTVIYDGDAGLFKAWYLTHAGPSTDTVRVDGVPRPANMTLLAYATSKDGIAWEKPSLDQVVFEGSAHNNLLRIGRLNVEGASILLEPGDPDPSRRYKAFYWEHGSGNLVRREDGSILWSNGEGDGIWASFSPDGIHWTNYPGNPVIDVG
;
A
#
# COMPACT_ATOMS: atom_id res chain seq x y z
N MET A 1 12.33 -10.56 16.49
CA MET A 1 13.49 -9.65 16.47
C MET A 1 14.71 -10.46 16.88
N GLY A 2 15.62 -10.75 15.96
CA GLY A 2 16.86 -11.47 16.23
C GLY A 2 17.98 -10.75 15.50
N ILE A 3 18.88 -10.12 16.26
CA ILE A 3 20.10 -9.51 15.74
C ILE A 3 21.08 -10.64 15.48
N VAL A 4 21.56 -10.78 14.24
CA VAL A 4 22.68 -11.64 13.89
C VAL A 4 23.91 -10.75 13.67
N SER A 5 24.91 -10.90 14.53
CA SER A 5 26.25 -10.35 14.33
C SER A 5 27.03 -11.25 13.36
N TRP A 6 27.70 -10.66 12.37
CA TRP A 6 28.48 -11.37 11.35
C TRP A 6 29.97 -11.36 11.66
N SER A 7 30.63 -12.48 11.35
CA SER A 7 32.07 -12.57 11.08
C SER A 7 32.26 -12.88 9.59
N PRO A 8 33.31 -12.38 8.92
CA PRO A 8 33.43 -12.49 7.47
C PRO A 8 33.89 -13.89 7.06
N THR A 9 33.11 -14.55 6.20
CA THR A 9 33.57 -15.72 5.44
C THR A 9 33.22 -15.55 3.96
N HIS A 10 34.17 -16.00 3.12
CA HIS A 10 34.24 -15.70 1.70
C HIS A 10 33.11 -16.31 0.88
N ILE A 11 32.51 -15.48 0.01
CA ILE A 11 31.77 -15.88 -1.18
C ILE A 11 32.75 -15.75 -2.35
N SER A 12 32.92 -16.80 -3.15
CA SER A 12 33.72 -16.77 -4.38
C SER A 12 32.82 -16.97 -5.58
N ALA A 13 32.84 -16.04 -6.51
CA ALA A 13 32.26 -16.20 -7.84
C ALA A 13 33.35 -16.68 -8.81
N GLY A 14 33.03 -17.65 -9.67
CA GLY A 14 33.95 -18.14 -10.71
C GLY A 14 34.43 -17.03 -11.66
N ASN A 15 35.63 -17.20 -12.23
CA ASN A 15 36.33 -16.20 -13.04
C ASN A 15 35.45 -15.65 -14.19
N PRO A 16 35.32 -14.32 -14.34
CA PRO A 16 34.49 -13.72 -15.38
C PRO A 16 35.18 -13.77 -16.75
N THR A 17 34.45 -14.23 -17.76
CA THR A 17 34.81 -14.02 -19.18
C THR A 17 34.28 -12.63 -19.59
N PRO A 18 35.10 -11.75 -20.21
CA PRO A 18 34.73 -10.36 -20.40
C PRO A 18 33.87 -10.16 -21.64
N THR A 19 32.54 -10.26 -21.49
CA THR A 19 31.50 -9.46 -22.17
C THR A 19 30.14 -10.05 -21.83
N ALA A 20 29.55 -9.61 -20.72
CA ALA A 20 28.12 -9.78 -20.47
C ALA A 20 27.68 -8.58 -19.63
N MET A 21 26.60 -7.91 -20.04
CA MET A 21 25.91 -6.96 -19.17
C MET A 21 25.72 -7.59 -17.80
N ALA A 22 25.90 -6.83 -16.71
CA ALA A 22 25.74 -7.32 -15.35
C ALA A 22 24.43 -8.13 -15.23
N ALA A 23 24.56 -9.45 -15.23
CA ALA A 23 23.42 -10.34 -15.18
C ALA A 23 22.86 -10.28 -13.76
N ARG A 24 21.55 -10.05 -13.66
CA ARG A 24 20.85 -10.11 -12.38
C ARG A 24 20.51 -11.58 -12.13
N HIS A 25 21.13 -12.14 -11.10
CA HIS A 25 20.92 -13.52 -10.67
C HIS A 25 19.88 -13.55 -9.55
N LEU A 26 18.89 -14.44 -9.66
CA LEU A 26 17.85 -14.60 -8.65
C LEU A 26 18.13 -15.87 -7.83
N PHE A 27 18.37 -15.71 -6.54
CA PHE A 27 18.60 -16.82 -5.61
C PHE A 27 17.29 -17.46 -5.10
N ILE A 28 16.31 -17.65 -6.00
CA ILE A 28 15.04 -18.35 -5.69
C ILE A 28 15.19 -19.87 -5.82
N ASP A 29 16.28 -20.35 -6.40
CA ASP A 29 16.70 -21.74 -6.44
C ASP A 29 18.23 -21.80 -6.57
N ASP A 30 18.75 -23.03 -6.67
CA ASP A 30 20.18 -23.30 -6.71
C ASP A 30 20.69 -23.49 -8.15
N HIS A 31 19.89 -23.16 -9.18
CA HIS A 31 20.27 -23.40 -10.59
C HIS A 31 21.54 -22.63 -11.00
N GLU A 32 21.70 -21.40 -10.51
CA GLU A 32 22.87 -20.55 -10.77
C GLU A 32 23.92 -20.63 -9.65
N VAL A 33 23.72 -21.51 -8.66
CA VAL A 33 24.60 -21.64 -7.50
C VAL A 33 25.57 -22.80 -7.74
N GLU A 34 26.85 -22.48 -7.97
CA GLU A 34 27.89 -23.49 -8.19
C GLU A 34 28.19 -24.34 -6.94
N SER A 35 28.18 -23.72 -5.74
CA SER A 35 28.38 -24.45 -4.49
C SER A 35 27.79 -23.71 -3.27
N LEU A 36 27.39 -24.49 -2.25
CA LEU A 36 26.97 -24.02 -0.93
C LEU A 36 27.79 -24.75 0.14
N GLY A 37 28.42 -24.00 1.05
CA GLY A 37 29.21 -24.56 2.16
C GLY A 37 28.75 -23.99 3.49
N GLY A 38 28.41 -24.87 4.45
CA GLY A 38 27.95 -24.46 5.78
C GLY A 38 26.60 -23.73 5.81
N LEU A 39 25.84 -23.79 4.71
CA LEU A 39 24.54 -23.14 4.56
C LEU A 39 23.49 -24.16 4.12
N THR A 40 22.29 -24.06 4.68
CA THR A 40 21.11 -24.82 4.26
C THR A 40 20.03 -23.84 3.86
N ARG A 41 19.51 -23.97 2.64
CA ARG A 41 18.35 -23.19 2.22
C ARG A 41 17.10 -23.74 2.88
N VAL A 42 16.35 -22.88 3.55
CA VAL A 42 15.10 -23.23 4.22
C VAL A 42 13.98 -22.33 3.73
N VAL A 43 12.91 -22.92 3.21
CA VAL A 43 11.64 -22.22 3.01
C VAL A 43 10.89 -22.27 4.32
N ASN A 44 10.80 -21.14 5.02
CA ASN A 44 10.08 -21.06 6.29
C ASN A 44 8.57 -21.06 6.02
N GLN A 45 7.84 -22.00 6.62
CA GLN A 45 6.38 -22.00 6.56
C GLN A 45 5.84 -20.93 7.53
N PRO A 46 5.13 -19.88 7.04
CA PRO A 46 4.49 -18.93 7.93
C PRO A 46 3.39 -19.64 8.74
N ILE A 47 3.41 -19.45 10.06
CA ILE A 47 2.35 -19.87 10.97
C ILE A 47 1.41 -18.68 11.16
N LYS A 48 0.12 -18.88 10.91
CA LYS A 48 -0.89 -17.83 11.16
C LYS A 48 -0.95 -17.53 12.65
N HIS A 49 -0.96 -16.24 12.99
CA HIS A 49 -1.19 -15.82 14.36
C HIS A 49 -2.57 -16.27 14.84
N GLU A 50 -2.72 -16.67 16.10
CA GLU A 50 -4.00 -17.15 16.67
C GLU A 50 -5.11 -16.09 16.57
N GLN A 51 -4.73 -14.82 16.61
CA GLN A 51 -5.63 -13.68 16.46
C GLN A 51 -5.90 -13.28 14.99
N ASN A 52 -5.59 -14.11 14.01
CA ASN A 52 -5.83 -13.80 12.60
C ASN A 52 -7.35 -13.73 12.27
N PRO A 53 -7.84 -12.72 11.51
CA PRO A 53 -7.10 -11.58 10.99
C PRO A 53 -6.77 -10.56 12.10
N VAL A 54 -5.55 -10.01 12.09
CA VAL A 54 -5.08 -9.08 13.14
C VAL A 54 -5.61 -7.65 12.97
N ILE A 55 -6.03 -7.29 11.75
CA ILE A 55 -6.82 -6.08 11.46
C ILE A 55 -8.21 -6.54 11.04
N ARG A 56 -9.25 -6.07 11.72
CA ARG A 56 -10.66 -6.46 11.50
C ARG A 56 -11.48 -5.30 10.99
N CYS A 57 -12.57 -5.57 10.30
CA CYS A 57 -13.59 -4.55 10.00
C CYS A 57 -14.31 -4.17 11.30
N GLU A 58 -14.27 -2.89 11.64
CA GLU A 58 -14.86 -2.33 12.87
C GLU A 58 -15.70 -1.09 12.57
N HIS A 59 -15.60 -0.54 11.36
CA HIS A 59 -16.23 0.73 11.00
C HIS A 59 -17.09 0.65 9.72
N PRO A 60 -18.07 1.55 9.54
CA PRO A 60 -18.96 1.58 8.37
C PRO A 60 -18.24 1.65 7.01
N TRP A 61 -17.08 2.30 6.93
CA TRP A 61 -16.27 2.36 5.70
C TRP A 61 -15.49 1.07 5.40
N GLU A 62 -15.57 0.05 6.26
CA GLU A 62 -14.88 -1.25 6.15
C GLU A 62 -15.85 -2.42 5.91
N MET A 63 -17.15 -2.16 5.77
CA MET A 63 -18.22 -3.17 5.92
C MET A 63 -18.19 -4.31 4.90
N LEU A 64 -17.75 -4.07 3.66
CA LEU A 64 -17.56 -5.16 2.70
C LEU A 64 -16.24 -5.90 2.93
N GLY A 65 -15.23 -5.19 3.42
CA GLY A 65 -13.95 -5.80 3.77
C GLY A 65 -12.80 -4.81 3.87
N ILE A 66 -11.72 -5.31 4.45
CA ILE A 66 -10.39 -4.71 4.44
C ILE A 66 -9.55 -5.48 3.44
N GLN A 67 -8.93 -4.75 2.52
CA GLN A 67 -7.96 -5.28 1.58
C GLN A 67 -6.57 -4.78 1.97
N THR A 68 -5.71 -5.69 2.42
CA THR A 68 -4.29 -5.40 2.69
C THR A 68 -3.45 -5.39 1.42
N TYR A 69 -4.06 -5.15 0.26
CA TYR A 69 -3.38 -4.69 -0.95
C TYR A 69 -2.96 -3.22 -0.75
N GLY A 70 -2.13 -3.05 0.25
CA GLY A 70 -1.66 -1.81 0.84
C GLY A 70 -0.23 -2.00 1.31
N THR A 71 0.21 -1.24 2.31
CA THR A 71 1.59 -1.30 2.80
C THR A 71 1.65 -1.28 4.31
N VAL A 72 2.50 -2.13 4.89
CA VAL A 72 2.88 -2.08 6.31
C VAL A 72 4.38 -1.83 6.40
N ILE A 73 4.78 -0.76 7.09
CA ILE A 73 6.18 -0.39 7.30
C ILE A 73 6.43 -0.17 8.79
N TYR A 74 7.57 -0.64 9.30
CA TYR A 74 8.09 -0.21 10.60
C TYR A 74 8.88 1.08 10.42
N ASP A 75 8.38 2.19 10.97
CA ASP A 75 9.08 3.47 11.03
C ASP A 75 9.94 3.49 12.30
N GLY A 76 11.24 3.28 12.12
CA GLY A 76 12.20 3.20 13.23
C GLY A 76 12.32 4.49 14.04
N ASP A 77 12.11 5.65 13.42
CA ASP A 77 12.16 6.95 14.12
C ASP A 77 10.94 7.12 15.04
N ALA A 78 9.78 6.63 14.58
CA ALA A 78 8.53 6.66 15.36
C ALA A 78 8.42 5.48 16.34
N GLY A 79 9.18 4.40 16.13
CA GLY A 79 9.05 3.15 16.89
C GLY A 79 7.72 2.44 16.67
N LEU A 80 7.10 2.61 15.50
CA LEU A 80 5.75 2.10 15.21
C LEU A 80 5.71 1.36 13.87
N PHE A 81 4.93 0.29 13.83
CA PHE A 81 4.36 -0.21 12.58
C PHE A 81 3.25 0.74 12.13
N LYS A 82 3.28 1.11 10.86
CA LYS A 82 2.29 1.94 10.18
C LYS A 82 1.69 1.13 9.04
N ALA A 83 0.37 1.12 8.92
CA ALA A 83 -0.37 0.44 7.87
C ALA A 83 -1.19 1.44 7.07
N TRP A 84 -1.05 1.38 5.75
CA TRP A 84 -1.93 2.01 4.78
C TRP A 84 -2.68 0.89 4.08
N TYR A 85 -3.99 0.82 4.24
CA TYR A 85 -4.79 -0.30 3.76
C TYR A 85 -6.06 0.18 3.07
N LEU A 86 -6.56 -0.61 2.14
CA LEU A 86 -7.77 -0.26 1.40
C LEU A 86 -9.00 -0.86 2.10
N THR A 87 -10.10 -0.14 2.06
CA THR A 87 -11.38 -0.57 2.60
C THR A 87 -12.48 -0.41 1.57
N HIS A 88 -13.53 -1.23 1.70
CA HIS A 88 -14.73 -1.14 0.89
C HIS A 88 -15.93 -0.99 1.81
N ALA A 89 -16.76 0.03 1.56
CA ALA A 89 -17.89 0.36 2.42
C ALA A 89 -19.13 -0.51 2.15
N GLY A 90 -19.24 -1.14 0.98
CA GLY A 90 -20.40 -1.94 0.62
C GLY A 90 -20.30 -2.58 -0.77
N PRO A 91 -21.33 -3.34 -1.19
CA PRO A 91 -21.36 -3.98 -2.51
C PRO A 91 -21.46 -2.97 -3.65
N SER A 92 -21.10 -3.38 -4.86
CA SER A 92 -21.08 -2.50 -6.04
C SER A 92 -22.45 -2.01 -6.50
N THR A 93 -23.54 -2.56 -5.97
CA THR A 93 -24.92 -2.15 -6.26
C THR A 93 -25.35 -0.90 -5.48
N ASP A 94 -24.59 -0.55 -4.44
CA ASP A 94 -24.93 0.48 -3.47
C ASP A 94 -24.05 1.73 -3.67
N THR A 95 -24.45 2.83 -3.06
CA THR A 95 -23.69 4.08 -3.05
C THR A 95 -23.46 4.57 -1.64
N VAL A 96 -22.29 5.17 -1.40
CA VAL A 96 -21.97 5.93 -0.19
C VAL A 96 -21.66 7.38 -0.51
N ARG A 97 -21.73 8.27 0.48
CA ARG A 97 -21.33 9.67 0.37
C ARG A 97 -19.95 9.89 0.98
N VAL A 98 -19.02 10.39 0.16
CA VAL A 98 -17.68 10.79 0.59
C VAL A 98 -17.45 12.23 0.16
N ASP A 99 -17.15 13.09 1.13
CA ASP A 99 -17.08 14.55 0.98
C ASP A 99 -18.34 15.14 0.32
N GLY A 100 -19.50 14.57 0.66
CA GLY A 100 -20.79 14.99 0.11
C GLY A 100 -21.04 14.56 -1.34
N VAL A 101 -20.13 13.82 -1.97
CA VAL A 101 -20.26 13.29 -3.33
C VAL A 101 -20.67 11.82 -3.28
N PRO A 102 -21.72 11.40 -4.01
CA PRO A 102 -22.08 9.99 -4.10
C PRO A 102 -21.01 9.20 -4.87
N ARG A 103 -20.61 8.04 -4.35
CA ARG A 103 -19.63 7.14 -4.95
C ARG A 103 -20.12 5.68 -4.84
N PRO A 104 -19.68 4.76 -5.72
CA PRO A 104 -19.97 3.33 -5.55
C PRO A 104 -19.49 2.84 -4.18
N ALA A 105 -20.31 2.07 -3.45
CA ALA A 105 -19.94 1.61 -2.11
C ALA A 105 -18.75 0.64 -2.11
N ASN A 106 -18.50 -0.05 -3.23
CA ASN A 106 -17.36 -0.94 -3.41
C ASN A 106 -16.09 -0.22 -3.85
N MET A 107 -16.09 1.11 -3.98
CA MET A 107 -14.86 1.84 -4.24
C MET A 107 -13.85 1.59 -3.11
N THR A 108 -12.57 1.72 -3.42
CA THR A 108 -11.49 1.64 -2.44
C THR A 108 -11.38 2.95 -1.67
N LEU A 109 -11.29 2.89 -0.35
CA LEU A 109 -10.96 4.02 0.51
C LEU A 109 -9.63 3.70 1.21
N LEU A 110 -8.66 4.60 1.10
CA LEU A 110 -7.38 4.42 1.79
C LEU A 110 -7.54 4.78 3.27
N ALA A 111 -7.23 3.85 4.15
CA ALA A 111 -7.28 4.00 5.60
C ALA A 111 -5.90 3.80 6.23
N TYR A 112 -5.75 4.29 7.46
CA TYR A 112 -4.49 4.28 8.20
C TYR A 112 -4.64 3.61 9.57
N ALA A 113 -3.64 2.82 9.97
CA ALA A 113 -3.56 2.25 11.31
C ALA A 113 -2.12 2.20 11.81
N THR A 114 -1.93 2.17 13.13
CA THR A 114 -0.62 2.04 13.77
C THR A 114 -0.57 0.89 14.76
N SER A 115 0.61 0.33 14.98
CA SER A 115 0.83 -0.72 15.97
C SER A 115 2.23 -0.64 16.56
N LYS A 116 2.40 -1.08 17.80
CA LYS A 116 3.72 -1.21 18.44
C LYS A 116 4.38 -2.57 18.18
N ASP A 117 3.59 -3.58 17.88
CA ASP A 117 4.02 -4.98 17.78
C ASP A 117 3.65 -5.66 16.44
N GLY A 118 2.90 -4.96 15.58
CA GLY A 118 2.41 -5.47 14.30
C GLY A 118 1.20 -6.39 14.43
N ILE A 119 0.65 -6.57 15.64
CA ILE A 119 -0.43 -7.50 15.96
C ILE A 119 -1.65 -6.75 16.49
N ALA A 120 -1.48 -5.88 17.48
CA ALA A 120 -2.55 -5.03 18.00
C ALA A 120 -2.53 -3.68 17.27
N TRP A 121 -3.59 -3.38 16.53
CA TRP A 121 -3.68 -2.20 15.66
C TRP A 121 -4.65 -1.16 16.23
N GLU A 122 -4.21 0.09 16.19
CA GLU A 122 -5.00 1.28 16.51
C GLU A 122 -5.37 2.01 15.21
N LYS A 123 -6.65 2.38 15.07
CA LYS A 123 -7.18 3.15 13.95
C LYS A 123 -7.51 4.57 14.41
N PRO A 124 -6.56 5.51 14.35
CA PRO A 124 -6.77 6.86 14.87
C PRO A 124 -7.78 7.63 14.02
N SER A 125 -8.61 8.47 14.64
CA SER A 125 -9.38 9.46 13.87
C SER A 125 -8.40 10.48 13.29
N LEU A 126 -8.41 10.62 11.97
CA LEU A 126 -7.57 11.58 11.25
C LEU A 126 -8.33 12.86 10.89
N ASP A 127 -9.66 12.82 10.91
CA ASP A 127 -10.55 13.91 10.49
C ASP A 127 -10.26 14.41 9.06
N GLN A 128 -9.69 13.50 8.26
CA GLN A 128 -9.32 13.55 6.84
C GLN A 128 -10.50 13.86 5.93
N VAL A 129 -11.43 12.91 5.92
CA VAL A 129 -12.42 12.66 4.88
C VAL A 129 -13.82 12.59 5.49
N VAL A 130 -14.81 13.29 4.92
CA VAL A 130 -16.19 13.22 5.44
C VAL A 130 -16.91 12.01 4.84
N PHE A 131 -16.99 10.92 5.59
CA PHE A 131 -17.71 9.71 5.21
C PHE A 131 -19.12 9.70 5.84
N GLU A 132 -20.16 9.60 5.02
CA GLU A 132 -21.57 9.59 5.47
C GLU A 132 -21.91 10.69 6.49
N GLY A 133 -21.37 11.89 6.25
CA GLY A 133 -21.62 13.08 7.07
C GLY A 133 -20.71 13.27 8.29
N SER A 134 -19.75 12.35 8.54
CA SER A 134 -18.79 12.47 9.64
C SER A 134 -17.34 12.39 9.17
N ALA A 135 -16.48 13.26 9.69
CA ALA A 135 -15.03 13.18 9.48
C ALA A 135 -14.34 12.23 10.48
N HIS A 136 -15.03 11.79 11.53
CA HIS A 136 -14.45 11.01 12.61
C HIS A 136 -14.17 9.56 12.17
N ASN A 137 -13.07 9.39 11.45
CA ASN A 137 -12.63 8.15 10.83
C ASN A 137 -11.11 8.19 10.56
N ASN A 138 -10.57 7.05 10.19
CA ASN A 138 -9.15 6.87 9.89
C ASN A 138 -8.83 6.88 8.38
N LEU A 139 -9.70 7.48 7.57
CA LEU A 139 -9.51 7.57 6.11
C LEU A 139 -8.53 8.70 5.76
N LEU A 140 -7.68 8.44 4.77
CA LEU A 140 -6.66 9.36 4.29
C LEU A 140 -7.17 10.18 3.10
N ARG A 141 -6.92 11.48 3.15
CA ARG A 141 -7.09 12.38 2.02
C ARG A 141 -5.86 12.32 1.12
N ILE A 142 -6.00 11.58 0.03
CA ILE A 142 -4.98 11.39 -1.01
C ILE A 142 -5.66 11.25 -2.37
N GLY A 143 -4.99 11.66 -3.44
CA GLY A 143 -5.56 11.58 -4.79
C GLY A 143 -6.68 12.61 -5.01
N ARG A 144 -7.59 12.31 -5.94
CA ARG A 144 -8.76 13.15 -6.25
C ARG A 144 -10.05 12.53 -5.74
N LEU A 145 -10.31 11.28 -6.13
CA LEU A 145 -11.59 10.62 -5.95
C LEU A 145 -11.44 9.17 -5.51
N ASN A 146 -10.69 8.34 -6.24
CA ASN A 146 -10.47 6.96 -5.83
C ASN A 146 -9.00 6.57 -5.93
N VAL A 147 -8.47 6.08 -4.82
CA VAL A 147 -7.14 5.51 -4.70
C VAL A 147 -7.24 4.00 -4.65
N GLU A 148 -6.77 3.34 -5.70
CA GLU A 148 -6.75 1.88 -5.83
C GLU A 148 -5.30 1.37 -5.87
N GLY A 149 -5.03 0.24 -5.21
CA GLY A 149 -3.70 -0.37 -5.22
C GLY A 149 -2.57 0.45 -4.61
N ALA A 150 -2.85 1.21 -3.55
CA ALA A 150 -1.88 2.08 -2.92
C ALA A 150 -0.64 1.33 -2.41
N SER A 151 0.51 1.70 -2.95
CA SER A 151 1.84 1.24 -2.54
C SER A 151 2.61 2.41 -1.94
N ILE A 152 3.06 2.24 -0.69
CA ILE A 152 3.77 3.29 0.05
C ILE A 152 5.24 2.90 0.20
N LEU A 153 6.13 3.87 0.02
CA LEU A 153 7.57 3.75 0.30
C LEU A 153 7.93 4.72 1.42
N LEU A 154 8.86 4.30 2.29
CA LEU A 154 9.51 5.14 3.28
C LEU A 154 10.98 5.34 2.86
N GLU A 155 11.33 6.59 2.58
CA GLU A 155 12.62 7.03 2.08
C GLU A 155 13.18 8.10 3.04
N PRO A 156 13.67 7.72 4.23
CA PRO A 156 14.10 8.67 5.25
C PRO A 156 15.35 9.48 4.84
N GLY A 157 16.07 9.01 3.81
CA GLY A 157 17.24 9.69 3.24
C GLY A 157 16.92 10.63 2.07
N ASP A 158 15.65 10.86 1.73
CA ASP A 158 15.31 11.83 0.68
C ASP A 158 15.77 13.24 1.11
N PRO A 159 16.52 13.98 0.28
CA PRO A 159 16.98 15.33 0.63
C PRO A 159 15.83 16.33 0.81
N ASP A 160 14.65 16.05 0.22
CA ASP A 160 13.44 16.82 0.46
C ASP A 160 12.62 16.16 1.59
N PRO A 161 12.53 16.78 2.78
CA PRO A 161 11.82 16.20 3.91
C PRO A 161 10.31 16.05 3.67
N SER A 162 9.74 16.75 2.68
CA SER A 162 8.33 16.58 2.28
C SER A 162 8.07 15.29 1.50
N ARG A 163 9.14 14.59 1.09
CA ARG A 163 9.12 13.38 0.26
C ARG A 163 9.61 12.13 1.00
N ARG A 164 9.66 12.20 2.34
CA ARG A 164 10.00 11.07 3.24
C ARG A 164 9.13 9.84 2.96
N TYR A 165 7.87 10.04 2.62
CA TYR A 165 6.98 9.00 2.12
C TYR A 165 6.57 9.27 0.67
N LYS A 166 6.44 8.19 -0.10
CA LYS A 166 6.04 8.22 -1.51
C LYS A 166 4.92 7.22 -1.72
N ALA A 167 3.81 7.64 -2.30
CA ALA A 167 2.68 6.79 -2.64
C ALA A 167 2.58 6.66 -4.15
N PHE A 168 2.32 5.44 -4.62
CA PHE A 168 1.93 5.14 -6.00
C PHE A 168 0.62 4.37 -5.98
N TYR A 169 -0.33 4.78 -6.80
CA TYR A 169 -1.67 4.19 -6.82
C TYR A 169 -2.34 4.48 -8.14
N TRP A 170 -3.35 3.67 -8.48
CA TRP A 170 -4.25 4.00 -9.56
C TRP A 170 -5.28 5.01 -9.06
N GLU A 171 -5.35 6.16 -9.72
CA GLU A 171 -6.40 7.15 -9.55
C GLU A 171 -7.47 6.92 -10.60
N HIS A 172 -8.73 6.86 -10.17
CA HIS A 172 -9.86 6.87 -11.09
C HIS A 172 -11.06 7.63 -10.52
N GLY A 173 -12.05 7.86 -11.37
CA GLY A 173 -13.33 8.41 -10.95
C GLY A 173 -13.65 9.78 -11.51
N SER A 174 -12.83 10.28 -12.42
CA SER A 174 -13.06 11.57 -13.10
C SER A 174 -14.14 11.51 -14.18
N GLY A 175 -14.61 10.32 -14.56
CA GLY A 175 -15.74 10.12 -15.46
C GLY A 175 -17.11 10.19 -14.78
N ASN A 176 -18.14 9.69 -15.45
CA ASN A 176 -19.50 9.64 -14.93
C ASN A 176 -19.73 8.39 -14.09
N LEU A 177 -20.64 8.48 -13.11
CA LEU A 177 -21.15 7.31 -12.42
C LEU A 177 -22.11 6.54 -13.35
N VAL A 178 -21.76 5.30 -13.69
CA VAL A 178 -22.50 4.45 -14.62
C VAL A 178 -23.07 3.25 -13.88
N ARG A 179 -24.36 2.97 -14.10
CA ARG A 179 -24.99 1.72 -13.66
C ARG A 179 -25.02 0.73 -14.82
N ARG A 180 -24.50 -0.49 -14.61
CA ARG A 180 -24.54 -1.60 -15.57
C ARG A 180 -25.86 -2.38 -15.49
N GLU A 181 -26.08 -3.24 -16.48
CA GLU A 181 -27.26 -4.12 -16.54
C GLU A 181 -27.37 -5.05 -15.33
N ASP A 182 -26.24 -5.50 -14.77
CA ASP A 182 -26.18 -6.33 -13.56
C ASP A 182 -26.46 -5.53 -12.27
N GLY A 183 -26.76 -4.24 -12.38
CA GLY A 183 -27.04 -3.34 -11.26
C GLY A 183 -25.80 -2.73 -10.62
N SER A 184 -24.59 -3.17 -10.97
CA SER A 184 -23.35 -2.61 -10.44
C SER A 184 -23.14 -1.17 -10.87
N ILE A 185 -22.50 -0.39 -10.00
CA ILE A 185 -22.21 1.02 -10.18
C ILE A 185 -20.69 1.17 -10.24
N LEU A 186 -20.19 1.89 -11.24
CA LEU A 186 -18.76 2.21 -11.38
C LEU A 186 -18.57 3.60 -11.97
N TRP A 187 -17.34 4.08 -11.92
CA TRP A 187 -16.92 5.24 -12.68
C TRP A 187 -16.57 4.84 -14.11
N SER A 188 -17.05 5.59 -15.11
CA SER A 188 -16.45 5.54 -16.43
C SER A 188 -15.04 6.13 -16.39
N ASN A 189 -14.21 5.76 -17.38
CA ASN A 189 -12.92 6.43 -17.56
C ASN A 189 -13.14 7.94 -17.75
N GLY A 190 -12.23 8.74 -17.21
CA GLY A 190 -12.20 10.17 -17.40
C GLY A 190 -10.77 10.72 -17.47
N GLU A 191 -10.69 12.04 -17.58
CA GLU A 191 -9.42 12.75 -17.72
C GLU A 191 -8.54 12.64 -16.46
N GLY A 192 -7.29 12.24 -16.69
CA GLY A 192 -6.28 12.08 -15.64
C GLY A 192 -6.43 10.81 -14.81
N ASP A 193 -7.32 9.88 -15.20
CA ASP A 193 -7.24 8.51 -14.68
C ASP A 193 -5.88 7.90 -15.07
N GLY A 194 -5.33 7.04 -14.21
CA GLY A 194 -4.00 6.44 -14.42
C GLY A 194 -3.23 6.25 -13.12
N ILE A 195 -1.94 5.94 -13.21
CA ILE A 195 -1.07 5.87 -12.02
C ILE A 195 -0.72 7.29 -11.58
N TRP A 196 -0.98 7.59 -10.32
CA TRP A 196 -0.62 8.82 -9.65
C TRP A 196 0.50 8.58 -8.64
N ALA A 197 1.28 9.63 -8.41
CA ALA A 197 2.25 9.72 -7.34
C ALA A 197 1.86 10.81 -6.33
N SER A 198 2.09 10.55 -5.05
CA SER A 198 1.94 11.54 -3.97
C SER A 198 3.08 11.46 -2.98
N PHE A 199 3.38 12.58 -2.32
CA PHE A 199 4.46 12.71 -1.35
C PHE A 199 3.91 13.11 0.01
N SER A 200 4.55 12.66 1.09
CA SER A 200 4.19 13.04 2.43
C SER A 200 5.40 13.09 3.36
N PRO A 201 5.49 14.07 4.28
CA PRO A 201 6.52 14.08 5.32
C PRO A 201 6.27 13.04 6.43
N ASP A 202 5.00 12.71 6.70
CA ASP A 202 4.59 11.92 7.87
C ASP A 202 3.82 10.63 7.54
N GLY A 203 3.43 10.47 6.27
CA GLY A 203 2.63 9.38 5.76
C GLY A 203 1.12 9.55 5.98
N ILE A 204 0.69 10.70 6.50
CA ILE A 204 -0.70 11.01 6.83
C ILE A 204 -1.21 12.19 6.00
N HIS A 205 -0.39 13.21 5.80
CA HIS A 205 -0.72 14.39 5.00
C HIS A 205 -0.05 14.30 3.63
N TRP A 206 -0.84 14.04 2.60
CA TRP A 206 -0.35 13.76 1.25
C TRP A 206 -0.49 14.97 0.33
N THR A 207 0.54 15.19 -0.50
CA THR A 207 0.54 16.18 -1.57
C THR A 207 0.69 15.46 -2.90
N ASN A 208 -0.28 15.64 -3.80
CA ASN A 208 -0.25 15.06 -5.14
C ASN A 208 0.92 15.64 -5.96
N TYR A 209 1.63 14.79 -6.70
CA TYR A 209 2.64 15.23 -7.65
C TYR A 209 1.99 16.08 -8.77
N PRO A 210 2.48 17.29 -9.06
CA PRO A 210 1.87 18.17 -10.07
C PRO A 210 1.85 17.59 -11.50
N GLY A 211 2.75 16.65 -11.80
CA GLY A 211 2.84 16.00 -13.10
C GLY A 211 2.01 14.71 -13.22
N ASN A 212 1.03 14.51 -12.35
CA ASN A 212 0.13 13.35 -12.46
C ASN A 212 -0.84 13.47 -13.66
N PRO A 213 -1.26 12.34 -14.25
CA PRO A 213 -0.81 10.98 -13.96
C PRO A 213 0.63 10.74 -14.44
N VAL A 214 1.39 9.93 -13.68
CA VAL A 214 2.75 9.50 -14.08
C VAL A 214 2.74 8.36 -15.11
N ILE A 215 1.61 7.63 -15.20
CA ILE A 215 1.30 6.70 -16.30
C ILE A 215 -0.19 6.91 -16.62
N ASP A 216 -0.52 7.31 -17.84
CA ASP A 216 -1.89 7.57 -18.29
C ASP A 216 -2.63 6.30 -18.74
N VAL A 217 -3.96 6.39 -18.81
CA VAL A 217 -4.76 5.45 -19.61
C VAL A 217 -4.54 5.85 -21.07
N GLY A 218 -3.78 5.03 -21.81
CA GLY A 218 -3.48 5.27 -23.23
C GLY A 218 -4.70 5.35 -24.15
#